data_AF-A0A4Q3RQ71-F1
#
_entry.id   AF-A0A4Q3RQ71-F1
#
_cell.length_a   1.000
_cell.length_b   1.000
_cell.length_c   1.000
_cell.angle_alpha   90.00
_cell.angle_beta   90.00
_cell.angle_gamma   90.00
#
_symmetry.space_group_name_H-M   'P 1'
#
loop_
_entity.id
_entity.type
_entity.pdbx_description
1 polymer ?
#
loop_
_entity_poly.entity_id
_entity_poly.type
_entity_poly.pdbx_seq_one_letter_code
_entity_poly.pdbx_strand_id
1 'polypeptide(L)'
;AIQKLESAFDIEVAEFTASTLMKDDEFFMEWFIGTDKSVDEAEAAKLIDDELCENNKNYKVARGKALKGVKVNFVPKAHFYKWSEEFKKMGGQTKIPRVMKEDDFREFGEFVAAIPGDGH
;
A
#
# COMPACT_ATOMS: atom_id res chain seq x y z
N ALA A 1 -3.04 -3.43 -11.77
CA ALA A 1 -2.06 -3.42 -10.65
C ALA A 1 -2.36 -4.53 -9.66
N ILE A 2 -3.35 -4.38 -8.77
CA ILE A 2 -3.65 -5.41 -7.75
C ILE A 2 -4.02 -6.76 -8.37
N GLN A 3 -4.92 -6.81 -9.37
CA GLN A 3 -5.26 -8.07 -10.04
C GLN A 3 -4.04 -8.77 -10.69
N LYS A 4 -3.12 -7.98 -11.25
CA LYS A 4 -1.87 -8.49 -11.84
C LYS A 4 -0.95 -9.05 -10.76
N LEU A 5 -0.88 -8.37 -9.61
CA LEU A 5 -0.12 -8.80 -8.44
C LEU A 5 -0.67 -10.13 -7.89
N GLU A 6 -1.98 -10.22 -7.70
CA GLU A 6 -2.68 -11.44 -7.25
C GLU A 6 -2.36 -12.63 -8.17
N SER A 7 -2.48 -12.42 -9.48
CA SER A 7 -2.18 -13.47 -10.47
C SER A 7 -0.69 -13.83 -10.56
N ALA A 8 0.22 -12.87 -10.40
CA ALA A 8 1.66 -13.10 -10.56
C ALA A 8 2.29 -13.82 -9.36
N PHE A 9 1.80 -13.52 -8.15
CA PHE A 9 2.33 -14.08 -6.91
C PHE A 9 1.44 -15.17 -6.31
N ASP A 10 0.35 -15.54 -6.98
CA ASP A 10 -0.68 -16.45 -6.45
C ASP A 10 -1.12 -16.00 -5.05
N ILE A 11 -1.50 -14.74 -4.89
CA ILE A 11 -1.95 -14.19 -3.61
C ILE A 11 -3.38 -13.69 -3.68
N GLU A 12 -4.02 -13.63 -2.52
CA GLU A 12 -5.28 -12.91 -2.34
C GLU A 12 -4.96 -11.58 -1.63
N VAL A 13 -5.39 -10.47 -2.23
CA VAL A 13 -5.27 -9.14 -1.62
C VAL A 13 -6.62 -8.78 -1.01
N ALA A 14 -6.69 -8.81 0.32
CA ALA A 14 -7.93 -8.52 1.04
C ALA A 14 -8.27 -7.03 1.05
N GLU A 15 -7.29 -6.19 1.36
CA GLU A 15 -7.38 -4.73 1.39
C GLU A 15 -6.05 -4.13 0.96
N PHE A 16 -6.05 -2.90 0.46
CA PHE A 16 -4.83 -2.17 0.18
C PHE A 16 -5.06 -0.66 0.31
N THR A 17 -3.98 0.05 0.59
CA THR A 17 -3.96 1.50 0.51
C THR A 17 -2.62 1.99 -0.02
N ALA A 18 -2.62 3.15 -0.67
CA ALA A 18 -1.44 3.76 -1.24
C ALA A 18 -1.39 5.24 -0.93
N SER A 19 -0.19 5.81 -0.86
CA SER A 19 -0.01 7.25 -0.80
C SER A 19 1.25 7.69 -1.54
N THR A 20 1.28 8.96 -1.93
CA THR A 20 2.49 9.61 -2.43
C THR A 20 3.10 10.38 -1.28
N LEU A 21 4.30 9.98 -0.88
CA LEU A 21 5.07 10.56 0.21
C LEU A 21 6.14 11.48 -0.37
N MET A 22 6.26 12.69 0.19
CA MET A 22 7.38 13.57 -0.10
C MET A 22 8.51 13.31 0.91
N LYS A 23 9.72 13.07 0.42
CA LYS A 23 10.92 12.90 1.23
C LYS A 23 12.11 13.53 0.51
N ASP A 24 12.79 14.47 1.18
CA ASP A 24 13.97 15.16 0.63
C ASP A 24 13.73 15.75 -0.78
N ASP A 25 12.63 16.49 -0.96
CA ASP A 25 12.17 17.04 -2.25
C ASP A 25 11.86 16.01 -3.36
N GLU A 26 11.86 14.72 -3.03
CA GLU A 26 11.55 13.62 -3.93
C GLU A 26 10.21 12.97 -3.56
N PHE A 27 9.43 12.57 -4.56
CA PHE A 27 8.17 11.86 -4.33
C PHE A 27 8.37 10.36 -4.45
N PHE A 28 7.76 9.61 -3.53
CA PHE A 28 7.74 8.15 -3.55
C PHE A 28 6.30 7.68 -3.41
N MET A 29 5.93 6.63 -4.14
CA MET A 29 4.63 6.02 -3.97
C MET A 29 4.80 4.81 -3.07
N GLU A 30 4.13 4.80 -1.93
CA GLU A 30 4.17 3.68 -1.00
C GLU A 30 2.81 3.00 -0.95
N TRP A 31 2.83 1.67 -0.86
CA TRP A 31 1.65 0.81 -0.77
C TRP A 31 1.73 -0.02 0.49
N PHE A 32 0.59 -0.20 1.14
CA PHE A 32 0.35 -1.29 2.06
C PHE A 32 -0.64 -2.25 1.43
N ILE A 33 -0.31 -3.54 1.45
CA ILE A 33 -1.12 -4.60 0.84
C ILE A 33 -1.41 -5.65 1.90
N GLY A 34 -2.71 -5.88 2.13
CA GLY A 34 -3.24 -6.83 3.11
C GLY A 34 -3.29 -8.23 2.54
N THR A 35 -2.31 -9.07 2.87
CA THR A 35 -2.27 -10.48 2.47
C THR A 35 -1.57 -11.31 3.54
N ASP A 36 -1.94 -12.59 3.64
CA ASP A 36 -1.33 -13.52 4.61
C ASP A 36 -0.19 -14.35 3.98
N LYS A 37 0.10 -14.15 2.69
CA LYS A 37 1.20 -14.82 1.98
C LYS A 37 2.45 -13.94 1.98
N SER A 38 3.62 -14.57 2.11
CA SER A 38 4.90 -13.87 1.95
C SER A 38 5.18 -13.63 0.46
N VAL A 39 5.47 -12.37 0.13
CA VAL A 39 5.73 -11.92 -1.24
C VAL A 39 6.97 -11.04 -1.22
N ASP A 40 7.81 -11.14 -2.25
CA ASP A 40 8.96 -10.26 -2.41
C ASP A 40 8.50 -8.83 -2.71
N GLU A 41 8.81 -7.92 -1.80
CA GLU A 41 8.39 -6.51 -1.85
C GLU A 41 8.97 -5.77 -3.05
N ALA A 42 10.19 -6.11 -3.49
CA ALA A 42 10.86 -5.45 -4.60
C ALA A 42 10.24 -5.87 -5.95
N GLU A 43 9.99 -7.17 -6.15
CA GLU A 43 9.31 -7.69 -7.34
C GLU A 43 7.87 -7.21 -7.40
N ALA A 44 7.16 -7.15 -6.27
CA ALA A 44 5.82 -6.57 -6.19
C ALA A 44 5.79 -5.08 -6.55
N ALA A 45 6.73 -4.30 -6.01
CA ALA A 45 6.85 -2.87 -6.31
C ALA A 45 7.11 -2.63 -7.79
N LYS A 46 8.01 -3.42 -8.40
CA LYS A 46 8.32 -3.35 -9.82
C LYS A 46 7.10 -3.67 -10.68
N LEU A 47 6.37 -4.74 -10.35
CA LEU A 47 5.16 -5.13 -11.07
C LEU A 47 4.08 -4.04 -10.99
N ILE A 48 3.87 -3.45 -9.82
CA ILE A 48 2.92 -2.35 -9.64
C ILE A 48 3.36 -1.11 -10.44
N ASP A 49 4.65 -0.75 -10.39
CA ASP A 49 5.19 0.40 -11.11
C ASP A 49 5.03 0.28 -12.63
N ASP A 50 5.36 -0.89 -13.19
CA ASP A 50 5.26 -1.19 -14.61
C ASP A 50 3.81 -1.12 -15.08
N GLU A 51 2.92 -1.84 -14.41
CA GLU A 51 1.50 -1.86 -14.74
C GLU A 51 0.85 -0.47 -14.62
N LEU A 52 1.22 0.34 -13.62
CA LEU A 52 0.72 1.71 -13.51
C LEU A 52 1.27 2.58 -14.65
N CYS A 53 2.52 2.40 -15.08
CA CYS A 53 3.06 3.08 -16.25
C CYS A 53 2.36 2.65 -17.54
N GLU A 54 2.00 1.38 -17.69
CA GLU A 54 1.30 0.85 -18.86
C GLU A 54 -0.14 1.39 -18.95
N ASN A 55 -0.87 1.42 -17.83
CA ASN A 55 -2.29 1.72 -17.80
C ASN A 55 -2.62 3.19 -17.48
N ASN A 56 -1.69 3.97 -16.92
CA ASN A 56 -1.91 5.35 -16.52
C ASN A 56 -0.83 6.29 -17.08
N LYS A 57 -1.20 7.02 -18.15
CA LYS A 57 -0.33 8.01 -18.79
C LYS A 57 0.17 9.10 -17.84
N ASN A 58 -0.68 9.58 -16.92
CA ASN A 58 -0.29 10.63 -15.98
C ASN A 58 0.73 10.10 -14.97
N TYR A 59 0.52 8.87 -14.48
CA TYR A 59 1.49 8.19 -13.62
C TYR A 59 2.83 8.03 -14.34
N LYS A 60 2.83 7.54 -15.58
CA LYS A 60 4.05 7.39 -16.39
C LYS A 60 4.84 8.70 -16.52
N VAL A 61 4.13 9.83 -16.75
CA VAL A 61 4.77 11.16 -16.83
C VAL A 61 5.32 11.59 -15.47
N ALA A 62 4.59 11.38 -14.37
CA ALA A 62 5.05 11.71 -13.03
C ALA A 62 6.27 10.86 -12.64
N ARG A 63 6.26 9.56 -12.95
CA ARG A 63 7.36 8.60 -12.76
C ARG A 63 8.63 8.99 -13.52
N GLY A 64 8.49 9.52 -14.72
CA GLY A 64 9.63 10.02 -15.50
C GLY A 64 10.18 11.38 -15.05
N LYS A 65 9.61 12.02 -14.03
CA LYS A 65 9.98 13.38 -13.60
C LYS A 65 10.24 13.49 -12.11
N ALA A 66 9.18 13.38 -11.31
CA ALA A 66 9.17 13.76 -9.89
C ALA A 66 9.04 12.55 -8.97
N LEU A 67 8.42 11.45 -9.44
CA LEU A 67 8.21 10.25 -8.66
C LEU A 67 9.39 9.28 -8.82
N LYS A 68 10.17 9.11 -7.76
CA LYS A 68 11.50 8.47 -7.75
C LYS A 68 11.47 6.99 -7.44
N GLY A 69 10.45 6.51 -6.75
CA GLY A 69 10.32 5.09 -6.48
C GLY A 69 8.91 4.66 -6.11
N VAL A 70 8.72 3.34 -6.16
CA VAL A 70 7.57 2.65 -5.60
C VAL A 70 8.08 1.75 -4.49
N LYS A 71 7.40 1.74 -3.35
CA LYS A 71 7.62 0.81 -2.25
C LYS A 71 6.32 0.10 -1.94
N VAL A 72 6.42 -1.18 -1.64
CA VAL A 72 5.29 -2.02 -1.24
C VAL A 72 5.65 -2.65 0.09
N ASN A 73 4.73 -2.59 1.04
CA ASN A 73 4.83 -3.30 2.31
C ASN A 73 3.65 -4.27 2.40
N PHE A 74 3.94 -5.51 2.71
CA PHE A 74 2.90 -6.53 2.95
C PHE A 74 2.62 -6.63 4.44
N VAL A 75 1.35 -6.61 4.81
CA VAL A 75 0.91 -6.83 6.20
C VAL A 75 -0.25 -7.82 6.24
N PRO A 76 -0.43 -8.57 7.33
CA PRO A 76 -1.56 -9.49 7.46
C PRO A 76 -2.89 -8.76 7.28
N LYS A 77 -3.88 -9.40 6.66
CA LYS A 77 -5.20 -8.77 6.44
C LYS A 77 -5.88 -8.37 7.76
N ALA A 78 -5.59 -9.10 8.83
CA ALA A 78 -6.05 -8.80 10.18
C ALA A 78 -5.60 -7.41 10.68
N HIS A 79 -4.46 -6.89 10.22
CA HIS A 79 -3.95 -5.59 10.64
C HIS A 79 -4.81 -4.46 10.06
N PHE A 80 -5.23 -4.58 8.79
CA PHE A 80 -6.19 -3.67 8.17
C PHE A 80 -7.53 -3.66 8.90
N TYR A 81 -8.04 -4.83 9.29
CA TYR A 81 -9.30 -4.92 10.05
C TYR A 81 -9.18 -4.27 11.42
N LYS A 82 -8.10 -4.54 12.17
CA LYS A 82 -7.83 -3.90 13.46
C LYS A 82 -7.78 -2.37 13.32
N TRP A 83 -7.11 -1.86 12.28
CA TRP A 83 -7.05 -0.41 12.03
C TRP A 83 -8.44 0.16 11.74
N SER A 84 -9.22 -0.50 10.88
CA SER A 84 -10.57 -0.07 10.53
C SER A 84 -11.50 -0.04 11.77
N GLU A 85 -11.39 -1.02 12.66
CA GLU A 85 -12.13 -1.05 13.92
C GLU A 85 -11.76 0.11 14.85
N GLU A 86 -10.47 0.38 15.04
CA GLU A 86 -9.99 1.50 15.87
C GLU A 86 -10.37 2.86 15.26
N PHE A 87 -10.18 3.02 13.95
CA PHE A 87 -10.54 4.25 13.24
C PHE A 87 -12.05 4.52 13.29
N LYS A 88 -12.87 3.46 13.20
CA LYS A 88 -14.33 3.55 13.38
C LYS A 88 -14.71 3.99 14.79
N LYS A 89 -14.02 3.52 15.84
CA LYS A 89 -14.26 3.96 17.23
C LYS A 89 -13.98 5.45 17.42
N MET A 90 -13.06 6.02 16.65
CA MET A 90 -12.75 7.45 16.65
C MET A 90 -13.74 8.29 15.84
N GLY A 91 -14.85 7.70 15.37
CA GLY A 91 -15.87 8.37 14.54
C GLY A 91 -15.51 8.43 13.06
N GLY A 92 -14.49 7.68 12.63
CA GLY A 92 -14.05 7.57 11.24
C GLY A 92 -14.97 6.73 10.36
N GLN A 93 -14.71 6.72 9.06
CA GLN A 93 -15.43 5.89 8.09
C GLN A 93 -15.09 4.40 8.26
N THR A 94 -16.04 3.52 7.92
CA THR A 94 -15.87 2.06 8.06
C THR A 94 -15.03 1.42 6.96
N LYS A 95 -14.75 2.15 5.86
CA LYS A 95 -14.05 1.63 4.69
C LYS A 95 -12.66 2.24 4.57
N ILE A 96 -11.67 1.38 4.32
CA ILE A 96 -10.30 1.81 4.13
C ILE A 96 -10.18 2.50 2.76
N PRO A 97 -9.70 3.74 2.70
CA PRO A 97 -9.49 4.43 1.44
C PRO A 97 -8.33 3.77 0.68
N ARG A 98 -8.55 3.53 -0.62
CA ARG A 98 -7.51 2.99 -1.53
C ARG A 98 -6.31 3.93 -1.69
N VAL A 99 -6.56 5.23 -1.53
CA VAL A 99 -5.53 6.26 -1.56
C VAL A 99 -5.74 7.18 -0.36
N MET A 100 -4.71 7.33 0.48
CA MET A 100 -4.70 8.17 1.66
C MET A 100 -3.87 9.43 1.44
N LYS A 101 -4.12 10.48 2.24
CA LYS A 101 -3.18 11.59 2.38
C LYS A 101 -1.93 11.12 3.12
N GLU A 102 -0.84 11.85 2.98
CA GLU A 102 0.45 11.51 3.59
C GLU A 102 0.33 11.29 5.11
N ASP A 103 -0.30 12.21 5.85
CA ASP A 103 -0.46 12.11 7.31
C ASP A 103 -1.27 10.85 7.71
N ASP A 104 -2.48 10.67 7.16
CA ASP A 104 -3.32 9.50 7.43
C ASP A 104 -2.62 8.19 7.08
N PHE A 105 -1.84 8.17 5.99
CA PHE A 105 -1.10 7.00 5.54
C PHE A 105 0.06 6.66 6.46
N ARG A 106 0.76 7.66 7.00
CA ARG A 106 1.82 7.45 7.99
C ARG A 106 1.26 6.89 9.28
N GLU A 107 0.17 7.47 9.78
CA GLU A 107 -0.52 6.96 10.99
C GLU A 107 -1.01 5.52 10.78
N PHE A 108 -1.57 5.22 9.60
CA PHE A 108 -1.93 3.86 9.21
C PHE A 108 -0.72 2.92 9.25
N GLY A 109 0.38 3.31 8.60
CA GLY A 109 1.62 2.53 8.52
C GLY A 109 2.23 2.23 9.88
N GLU A 110 2.29 3.25 10.75
CA GLU A 110 2.76 3.10 12.13
C GLU A 110 1.87 2.15 12.93
N PHE A 111 0.55 2.29 12.80
CA PHE A 111 -0.41 1.41 13.49
C PHE A 111 -0.24 -0.05 13.05
N VAL A 112 -0.26 -0.33 11.74
CA VAL A 112 -0.19 -1.72 11.25
C VAL A 112 1.18 -2.36 11.48
N ALA A 113 2.26 -1.57 11.56
CA ALA A 113 3.59 -2.06 11.92
C ALA A 113 3.74 -2.31 13.43
N ALA A 114 3.02 -1.57 14.27
CA ALA A 114 3.05 -1.72 15.73
C ALA A 114 2.26 -2.94 16.24
N ILE A 115 1.34 -3.48 15.43
CA ILE A 115 0.63 -4.72 15.76
C ILE A 115 1.65 -5.86 15.73
N PRO A 116 1.93 -6.55 16.86
CA PRO A 116 2.80 -7.70 16.84
C PRO A 116 2.22 -8.71 15.86
N GLY A 117 3.05 -9.16 14.91
CA GLY A 117 2.66 -10.26 14.03
C GLY A 117 2.23 -11.41 14.91
N ASP A 118 1.02 -11.92 14.68
CA ASP A 118 0.49 -13.08 15.38
C ASP A 118 1.47 -14.22 15.11
N GLY A 119 2.42 -14.41 16.04
CA GLY A 119 3.38 -15.49 16.03
C GLY A 119 2.59 -16.73 16.34
N HIS A 120 1.99 -17.31 15.30
CA HIS A 120 1.30 -18.57 15.38
C HIS A 120 2.12 -19.69 14.73
#